data_AF-A0A4Q4CR15-F1
#
_entry.id   AF-A0A4Q4CR15-F1
#
_cell.length_a   1.000
_cell.length_b   1.000
_cell.length_c   1.000
_cell.angle_alpha   90.00
_cell.angle_beta   90.00
_cell.angle_gamma   90.00
#
_symmetry.space_group_name_H-M   'P 1'
#
loop_
_entity.id
_entity.type
_entity.pdbx_description
1 polymer ?
#
loop_
_entity_poly.entity_id
_entity_poly.type
_entity_poly.pdbx_seq_one_letter_code
_entity_poly.pdbx_strand_id
1 'polypeptide(L)'
;MHGRKPLVTGNNDSPATARLTKWTSVQPCAEIELDGGDLVRCHDPFRTWRTMSRGWRNLHGHSHGRLVPLLRQTDVGVDAWDPDR
;
A
#
# COMPACT_ATOMS: atom_id res chain seq x y z
N MET A 1 -4.19 5.75 23.30
CA MET A 1 -4.12 6.40 21.97
C MET A 1 -5.09 5.72 21.02
N HIS A 2 -5.87 6.47 20.24
CA HIS A 2 -6.70 5.89 19.16
C HIS A 2 -5.95 6.02 17.84
N GLY A 3 -5.51 4.90 17.25
CA GLY A 3 -4.83 4.91 15.96
C GLY A 3 -5.75 5.40 14.84
N ARG A 4 -5.18 6.15 13.89
CA ARG A 4 -5.87 6.57 12.66
C ARG A 4 -5.78 5.46 11.62
N LYS A 5 -6.87 5.21 10.90
CA LYS A 5 -6.96 4.15 9.89
C LYS A 5 -7.36 4.73 8.54
N PRO A 6 -6.42 5.05 7.64
CA PRO A 6 -6.74 5.32 6.26
C PRO A 6 -6.95 4.02 5.47
N LEU A 7 -7.82 4.03 4.46
CA LEU A 7 -7.99 2.93 3.51
C LEU A 7 -7.34 3.29 2.17
N VAL A 8 -6.46 2.42 1.69
CA VAL A 8 -6.03 2.36 0.29
C VAL A 8 -6.84 1.27 -0.39
N THR A 9 -7.75 1.64 -1.30
CA THR A 9 -8.75 0.71 -1.85
C THR A 9 -8.12 -0.30 -2.80
N GLY A 10 -8.50 -1.58 -2.66
CA GLY A 10 -8.22 -2.65 -3.60
C GLY A 10 -9.44 -3.04 -4.44
N ASN A 11 -9.23 -3.91 -5.42
CA ASN A 11 -10.27 -4.38 -6.35
C ASN A 11 -11.37 -5.20 -5.66
N ASN A 12 -11.08 -5.81 -4.51
CA ASN A 12 -12.04 -6.59 -3.72
C ASN A 12 -12.81 -5.75 -2.68
N ASP A 13 -12.48 -4.46 -2.54
CA ASP A 13 -13.20 -3.58 -1.61
C ASP A 13 -14.55 -3.18 -2.21
N SER A 14 -15.62 -3.62 -1.56
CA SER A 14 -16.98 -3.21 -1.93
C SER A 14 -17.22 -1.71 -1.66
N PRO A 15 -18.21 -1.08 -2.33
CA PRO A 15 -18.65 0.27 -1.97
C PRO A 15 -19.08 0.41 -0.51
N ALA A 16 -19.59 -0.66 0.11
CA ALA A 16 -19.96 -0.66 1.53
C ALA A 16 -18.71 -0.57 2.43
N THR A 17 -17.64 -1.30 2.08
CA THR A 17 -16.34 -1.24 2.78
C THR A 17 -15.75 0.16 2.75
N ALA A 18 -15.75 0.79 1.57
CA ALA A 18 -15.22 2.14 1.37
C ALA A 18 -16.02 3.22 2.13
N ARG A 19 -17.29 2.99 2.43
CA ARG A 19 -18.17 3.96 3.13
C ARG A 19 -18.16 3.82 4.65
N LEU A 20 -17.39 2.90 5.22
CA LEU A 20 -17.30 2.74 6.67
C LEU A 20 -16.71 4.02 7.31
N THR A 21 -17.43 4.56 8.30
CA THR A 21 -17.06 5.80 9.02
C THR A 21 -15.79 5.68 9.87
N LYS A 22 -15.27 4.46 10.04
CA LYS A 22 -14.04 4.19 10.81
C LYS A 22 -12.78 4.56 10.03
N TRP A 23 -12.86 4.76 8.71
CA TRP A 23 -11.73 5.20 7.91
C TRP A 23 -11.52 6.71 8.03
N THR A 24 -10.28 7.15 8.20
CA THR A 24 -9.93 8.58 8.24
C THR A 24 -9.78 9.20 6.86
N SER A 25 -9.53 8.37 5.85
CA SER A 25 -9.51 8.73 4.43
C SER A 25 -9.63 7.47 3.58
N VAL A 26 -10.09 7.62 2.34
CA VAL A 26 -10.29 6.52 1.38
C VAL A 26 -9.83 6.99 0.01
N GLN A 27 -8.82 6.31 -0.55
CA GLN A 27 -8.26 6.66 -1.86
C GLN A 27 -7.59 5.45 -2.52
N PRO A 28 -7.47 5.39 -3.85
CA PRO A 28 -6.79 4.28 -4.54
C PRO A 28 -5.27 4.30 -4.36
N CYS A 29 -4.69 5.48 -4.14
CA CYS A 29 -3.26 5.64 -3.84
C CYS A 29 -3.04 6.77 -2.84
N ALA A 30 -2.03 6.64 -1.98
CA ALA A 30 -1.73 7.63 -0.96
C ALA A 30 -0.22 7.83 -0.76
N GLU A 31 0.22 9.06 -0.93
CA GLU A 31 1.56 9.55 -0.60
C GLU A 31 1.63 9.89 0.90
N ILE A 32 2.75 9.60 1.55
CA ILE A 32 3.02 10.02 2.94
C ILE A 32 4.51 10.31 3.12
N GLU A 33 4.78 11.48 3.67
CA GLU A 33 6.13 11.89 4.05
C GLU A 33 6.39 11.52 5.51
N LEU A 34 7.58 10.98 5.79
CA LEU A 34 7.97 10.49 7.10
C LEU A 34 9.44 10.83 7.36
N ASP A 35 9.82 11.09 8.60
CA ASP A 35 11.21 11.38 8.99
C ASP A 35 12.21 10.27 8.57
N GLY A 36 11.71 9.03 8.41
CA GLY A 36 12.48 7.85 7.98
C GLY A 36 12.37 7.49 6.49
N GLY A 37 11.79 8.37 5.67
CA GLY A 37 11.70 8.24 4.23
C GLY A 37 10.28 8.00 3.71
N ASP A 38 9.97 8.69 2.62
CA ASP A 38 8.62 8.84 2.07
C ASP A 38 8.12 7.60 1.33
N LEU A 39 6.80 7.46 1.31
CA LEU A 39 6.11 6.29 0.79
C LEU A 39 5.00 6.69 -0.19
N VAL A 40 4.85 5.88 -1.24
CA VAL A 40 3.62 5.80 -2.04
C VAL A 40 2.96 4.45 -1.79
N ARG A 41 1.69 4.49 -1.35
CA ARG A 41 0.91 3.29 -1.00
C ARG A 41 -0.20 3.10 -2.00
N CYS A 42 -0.29 1.92 -2.59
CA CYS A 42 -1.31 1.56 -3.56
C CYS A 42 -1.68 0.09 -3.38
N HIS A 43 -2.87 -0.34 -3.81
CA HIS A 43 -3.20 -1.77 -3.74
C HIS A 43 -2.39 -2.56 -4.79
N ASP A 44 -2.43 -2.09 -6.04
CA ASP A 44 -1.71 -2.73 -7.14
C ASP A 44 -0.22 -2.34 -7.19
N PRO A 45 0.65 -3.29 -7.56
CA PRO A 45 2.09 -3.05 -7.70
C PRO A 45 2.40 -2.11 -8.86
N PHE A 46 3.18 -1.08 -8.57
CA PHE A 46 3.57 -0.10 -9.57
C PHE A 46 4.88 -0.47 -10.27
N ARG A 47 4.90 -0.48 -11.60
CA ARG A 47 6.17 -0.62 -12.34
C ARG A 47 7.07 0.62 -12.17
N THR A 48 6.43 1.79 -12.02
CA THR A 48 7.05 3.10 -11.79
C THR A 48 6.07 3.97 -10.98
N TRP A 49 6.58 4.89 -10.17
CA TRP A 49 5.74 5.83 -9.41
C TRP A 49 6.30 7.25 -9.40
N ARG A 50 5.40 8.21 -9.17
CA ARG A 50 5.76 9.62 -8.93
C ARG A 50 6.74 9.65 -7.77
N THR A 51 7.90 10.32 -7.96
CA THR A 51 9.04 10.43 -7.02
C THR A 51 9.95 9.20 -6.83
N MET A 52 9.80 8.14 -7.63
CA MET A 52 10.72 6.99 -7.59
C MET A 52 12.21 7.40 -7.69
N SER A 53 12.53 8.38 -8.54
CA SER A 53 13.90 8.91 -8.69
C SER A 53 14.42 9.67 -7.48
N ARG A 54 13.52 10.17 -6.61
CA ARG A 54 13.83 10.82 -5.34
C ARG A 54 13.95 9.82 -4.19
N GLY A 55 13.81 8.53 -4.50
CA GLY A 55 14.04 7.46 -3.56
C GLY A 55 12.85 7.04 -2.71
N TRP A 56 11.66 7.57 -3.01
CA TRP A 56 10.41 7.17 -2.36
C TRP A 56 10.15 5.67 -2.56
N ARG A 57 9.61 5.01 -1.55
CA ARG A 57 9.32 3.58 -1.59
C ARG A 57 7.86 3.32 -1.96
N ASN A 58 7.62 2.34 -2.81
CA ASN A 58 6.26 1.86 -3.09
C ASN A 58 5.91 0.70 -2.18
N LEU A 59 4.86 0.87 -1.38
CA LEU A 59 4.22 -0.22 -0.65
C LEU A 59 2.98 -0.66 -1.43
N HIS A 60 2.89 -1.95 -1.73
CA HIS A 60 1.76 -2.52 -2.45
C HIS A 60 1.24 -3.80 -1.82
N GLY A 61 0.08 -4.26 -2.29
CA GLY A 61 -0.44 -5.59 -2.00
C GLY A 61 -0.71 -6.31 -3.32
N HIS A 62 -1.86 -6.98 -3.39
CA HIS A 62 -2.43 -7.65 -4.57
C HIS A 62 -1.65 -8.85 -5.11
N SER A 63 -0.33 -8.84 -5.02
CA SER A 63 0.53 -9.82 -5.67
C SER A 63 0.69 -11.12 -4.91
N HIS A 64 0.35 -11.12 -3.61
CA HIS A 64 0.49 -12.26 -2.72
C HIS A 64 1.92 -12.82 -2.70
N GLY A 65 2.93 -11.95 -2.80
CA GLY A 65 4.34 -12.34 -2.85
C GLY A 65 4.82 -12.95 -4.17
N ARG A 66 4.01 -12.92 -5.24
CA ARG A 66 4.31 -13.63 -6.50
C ARG A 66 5.12 -12.81 -7.52
N LEU A 67 5.37 -11.53 -7.25
CA LEU A 67 6.14 -10.69 -8.16
C LEU A 67 7.64 -10.74 -7.87
N VAL A 68 8.42 -10.62 -8.95
CA VAL A 68 9.87 -10.43 -8.83
C VAL A 68 10.13 -9.10 -8.09
N PRO A 69 10.97 -9.12 -7.04
CA PRO A 69 11.27 -7.90 -6.28
C PRO A 69 11.83 -6.78 -7.16
N LEU A 70 11.37 -5.56 -6.91
CA LEU A 70 11.87 -4.35 -7.54
C LEU A 70 12.45 -3.41 -6.49
N LEU A 71 13.54 -2.72 -6.83
CA LEU A 71 14.22 -1.81 -5.91
C LEU A 71 13.25 -0.76 -5.36
N ARG A 72 13.22 -0.60 -4.03
CA ARG A 72 12.32 0.32 -3.29
C ARG A 72 10.83 0.00 -3.46
N GLN A 73 10.48 -1.22 -3.85
CA GLN A 73 9.12 -1.73 -3.84
C GLN A 73 9.00 -2.85 -2.80
N THR A 74 7.88 -2.93 -2.10
CA THR A 74 7.63 -3.94 -1.08
C THR A 74 6.17 -4.36 -1.06
N ASP A 75 5.93 -5.67 -1.13
CA ASP A 75 4.62 -6.25 -0.88
C ASP A 75 4.38 -6.29 0.64
N VAL A 76 3.36 -5.58 1.11
CA VAL A 76 2.94 -5.53 2.51
C VAL A 76 1.72 -6.40 2.79
N GLY A 77 1.27 -7.21 1.82
CA GLY A 77 0.24 -8.22 2.02
C GLY A 77 0.71 -9.30 2.98
N VAL A 78 -0.13 -9.70 3.92
CA VAL A 78 0.18 -10.71 4.96
C VAL A 78 0.75 -12.01 4.36
N ASP A 79 0.14 -12.42 3.26
CA ASP A 79 0.48 -13.55 2.41
C ASP A 79 1.90 -13.57 1.84
N ALA A 80 2.58 -12.42 1.77
CA ALA A 80 3.96 -12.31 1.27
C ALA A 80 5.01 -12.63 2.36
N TRP A 81 4.58 -12.77 3.60
CA TRP A 81 5.45 -12.96 4.78
C TRP A 81 5.12 -14.24 5.55
N ASP A 82 4.22 -15.06 5.02
CA ASP A 82 3.85 -16.36 5.59
C ASP A 82 4.99 -17.37 5.35
N PRO A 83 5.65 -17.90 6.41
CA PRO A 83 6.75 -18.85 6.25
C PRO A 83 6.30 -20.24 5.81
N ASP A 84 5.01 -20.56 5.95
CA ASP A 84 4.44 -21.88 5.63
C ASP A 84 3.85 -21.92 4.21
N ARG A 85 4.19 -20.93 3.38
CA ARG A 85 3.76 -20.82 1.98
C ARG A 85 4.78 -21.32 0.97
#